data_AF-A0A8J1XVU4-F1
#
_entry.id   AF-A0A8J1XVU4-F1
#
_cell.length_a   1.000
_cell.length_b   1.000
_cell.length_c   1.000
_cell.angle_alpha   90.00
_cell.angle_beta   90.00
_cell.angle_gamma   90.00
#
_symmetry.space_group_name_H-M   'P 1'
#
loop_
_entity.id
_entity.type
_entity.pdbx_description
1 polymer ?
#
loop_
_entity_poly.entity_id
_entity_poly.type
_entity_poly.pdbx_seq_one_letter_code
_entity_poly.pdbx_strand_id
1 'polypeptide(L)'
;MVLKTAIFFVISIAAFAVMFTTMAPLTGFLSYHDVPRIVKDNNEETNWFALTESLLWDIFLVLLFIVQHSMMATPTWRGLIYNLGLVVVERSFYIAATAWALQYIMQSWLVIPDYPLWIIDTSQSTPWWWFFTLIHVMAWIIIYGATFTMDLPELLGLKQCLYRDTAWEFALICTICLTARFTNKGIQ
;
A
#
# COMPACT_ATOMS: atom_id res chain seq x y z
N MET A 1 29.25 4.44 0.85
CA MET A 1 28.20 5.20 1.57
C MET A 1 27.13 5.65 0.59
N VAL A 2 27.50 6.41 -0.44
CA VAL A 2 26.61 6.86 -1.55
C VAL A 2 25.81 5.73 -2.23
N LEU A 3 26.44 4.57 -2.50
CA LEU A 3 25.75 3.44 -3.16
C LEU A 3 24.56 2.90 -2.35
N LYS A 4 24.67 2.84 -1.01
CA LYS A 4 23.59 2.33 -0.17
C LYS A 4 22.41 3.30 -0.11
N THR A 5 22.68 4.61 -0.02
CA THR A 5 21.63 5.63 -0.09
C THR A 5 20.95 5.63 -1.46
N ALA A 6 21.72 5.53 -2.55
CA ALA A 6 21.16 5.48 -3.89
C ALA A 6 20.19 4.29 -4.06
N ILE A 7 20.55 3.11 -3.54
CA ILE A 7 19.66 1.93 -3.54
C ILE A 7 18.38 2.20 -2.75
N PHE A 8 18.46 2.80 -1.56
CA PHE A 8 17.28 3.09 -0.75
C PHE A 8 16.36 4.13 -1.39
N PHE A 9 16.94 5.13 -2.04
CA PHE A 9 16.19 6.14 -2.79
C PHE A 9 15.44 5.52 -3.97
N VAL A 10 16.10 4.66 -4.74
CA VAL A 10 15.46 3.91 -5.84
C VAL A 10 14.33 3.02 -5.33
N ILE A 11 14.52 2.32 -4.21
CA ILE A 11 13.48 1.48 -3.61
C ILE A 11 12.27 2.30 -3.17
N SER A 12 12.48 3.46 -2.53
CA SER A 12 11.38 4.33 -2.11
C SER A 12 10.62 4.94 -3.29
N ILE A 13 11.31 5.32 -4.38
CA ILE A 13 10.65 5.78 -5.61
C ILE A 13 9.86 4.64 -6.26
N ALA A 14 10.43 3.44 -6.33
CA ALA A 14 9.73 2.28 -6.86
C ALA A 14 8.47 1.97 -6.03
N ALA A 15 8.56 1.99 -4.70
CA ALA A 15 7.42 1.79 -3.81
C ALA A 15 6.32 2.85 -4.02
N PHE A 16 6.70 4.12 -4.24
CA PHE A 16 5.75 5.19 -4.59
C PHE A 16 5.01 4.91 -5.91
N ALA A 17 5.76 4.55 -6.96
CA ALA A 17 5.18 4.24 -8.26
C ALA A 17 4.23 3.03 -8.18
N VAL A 18 4.61 2.00 -7.43
CA VAL A 18 3.76 0.81 -7.20
C VAL A 18 2.49 1.19 -6.44
N MET A 19 2.58 2.04 -5.41
CA MET A 19 1.39 2.49 -4.67
C MET A 19 0.41 3.24 -5.57
N PHE A 20 0.90 4.18 -6.38
CA PHE A 20 0.05 4.97 -7.28
C PHE A 20 -0.60 4.09 -8.37
N THR A 21 0.18 3.18 -8.96
CA THR A 21 -0.33 2.23 -9.96
C THR A 21 -1.30 1.21 -9.38
N THR A 22 -1.30 0.97 -8.07
CA THR A 22 -2.25 0.07 -7.39
C THR A 22 -3.57 0.76 -7.06
N MET A 23 -3.53 2.06 -6.70
CA MET A 23 -4.73 2.80 -6.28
C MET A 23 -5.76 2.96 -7.40
N ALA A 24 -5.33 3.22 -8.65
CA ALA A 24 -6.26 3.36 -9.78
C ALA A 24 -7.04 2.06 -10.09
N PRO A 25 -6.38 0.89 -10.25
CA PRO A 25 -7.06 -0.39 -10.42
C PRO A 25 -7.94 -0.76 -9.23
N LEU A 26 -7.55 -0.41 -7.99
CA LEU A 26 -8.38 -0.65 -6.81
C LEU A 26 -9.70 0.10 -6.86
N THR A 27 -9.64 1.38 -7.25
CA THR A 27 -10.84 2.17 -7.48
C THR A 27 -11.73 1.53 -8.52
N GLY A 28 -11.18 1.08 -9.64
CA GLY A 28 -11.93 0.36 -10.68
C GLY A 28 -12.56 -0.93 -10.18
N PHE A 29 -11.78 -1.77 -9.49
CA PHE A 29 -12.20 -3.06 -8.94
C PHE A 29 -13.38 -2.90 -7.97
N LEU A 30 -13.30 -1.96 -7.02
CA LEU A 30 -14.36 -1.70 -6.05
C LEU A 30 -15.56 -0.93 -6.64
N SER A 31 -15.36 -0.21 -7.75
CA SER A 31 -16.43 0.51 -8.45
C SER A 31 -17.10 -0.34 -9.54
N TYR A 32 -16.74 -1.63 -9.65
CA TYR A 32 -17.29 -2.51 -10.68
C TYR A 32 -18.73 -2.87 -10.35
N HIS A 33 -19.68 -2.19 -11.01
CA HIS A 33 -21.13 -2.32 -10.75
C HIS A 33 -21.83 -3.38 -11.62
N ASP A 34 -21.13 -4.02 -12.56
CA ASP A 34 -21.76 -4.92 -13.55
C ASP A 34 -21.97 -6.36 -13.05
N VAL A 35 -21.58 -6.69 -11.82
CA VAL A 35 -21.75 -8.03 -11.23
C VAL A 35 -23.19 -8.55 -11.33
N PRO A 36 -24.25 -7.79 -10.98
CA PRO A 36 -25.64 -8.27 -11.06
C PRO A 36 -26.11 -8.58 -12.49
N ARG A 37 -25.51 -7.92 -13.49
CA ARG A 37 -25.83 -8.15 -14.90
C ARG A 37 -25.22 -9.46 -15.40
N ILE A 38 -24.01 -9.78 -14.97
CA ILE A 38 -23.32 -11.05 -15.30
C ILE A 38 -24.07 -12.25 -14.70
N VAL A 39 -24.53 -12.12 -13.45
CA VAL A 39 -25.36 -13.14 -12.76
C VAL A 39 -26.62 -13.49 -13.57
N LYS A 40 -27.30 -12.48 -14.10
CA LYS A 40 -28.60 -12.66 -14.77
C LYS A 40 -28.48 -13.34 -16.14
N ASP A 41 -27.34 -13.21 -16.82
CA ASP A 41 -27.11 -13.78 -18.15
C ASP A 41 -26.72 -15.27 -18.07
N ASN A 42 -26.00 -15.66 -17.02
CA ASN A 42 -25.46 -17.01 -16.81
C ASN A 42 -26.48 -17.99 -16.17
N ASN A 43 -27.72 -18.09 -16.66
CA ASN A 43 -28.74 -19.05 -16.18
C ASN A 43 -28.41 -20.52 -16.54
N GLU A 44 -27.18 -20.97 -16.31
CA GLU A 44 -26.77 -22.37 -16.41
C GLU A 44 -27.02 -23.10 -15.07
N GLU A 45 -27.09 -24.43 -15.09
CA GLU A 45 -27.27 -25.23 -13.88
C GLU A 45 -26.16 -24.95 -12.87
N THR A 46 -26.54 -24.75 -11.61
CA THR A 46 -25.65 -24.36 -10.51
C THR A 46 -24.66 -25.47 -10.18
N ASN A 47 -23.41 -25.28 -10.60
CA ASN A 47 -22.31 -26.17 -10.25
C ASN A 47 -21.76 -25.80 -8.87
N TRP A 48 -22.36 -26.37 -7.82
CA TRP A 48 -21.93 -26.18 -6.42
C TRP A 48 -20.43 -26.38 -6.20
N PHE A 49 -19.80 -27.29 -6.94
CA PHE A 49 -18.37 -27.53 -6.87
C PHE A 49 -17.55 -26.29 -7.32
N ALA A 50 -17.89 -25.71 -8.48
CA ALA A 50 -17.22 -24.52 -9.01
C ALA A 50 -17.45 -23.28 -8.12
N LEU A 51 -18.64 -23.16 -7.52
CA LEU A 51 -18.94 -22.11 -6.54
C LEU A 51 -18.01 -22.21 -5.32
N THR A 52 -17.87 -23.42 -4.74
CA THR A 52 -17.01 -23.61 -3.57
C THR A 52 -15.54 -23.38 -3.87
N GLU A 53 -15.08 -23.74 -5.08
CA GLU A 53 -13.69 -23.51 -5.50
C GLU A 53 -13.38 -22.01 -5.58
N SER A 54 -14.22 -21.24 -6.28
CA SER A 54 -14.05 -19.78 -6.39
C SER A 54 -14.11 -19.09 -5.03
N LEU A 55 -15.05 -19.48 -4.16
CA LEU A 55 -15.16 -18.91 -2.82
C LEU A 55 -13.94 -19.22 -1.94
N LEU A 56 -13.45 -20.46 -1.97
CA LEU A 56 -12.26 -20.85 -1.21
C LEU A 56 -11.02 -20.10 -1.72
N TRP A 57 -10.93 -19.89 -3.03
CA TRP A 57 -9.86 -19.12 -3.64
C TRP A 57 -9.88 -17.65 -3.22
N ASP A 58 -11.03 -16.99 -3.29
CA ASP A 58 -11.16 -15.59 -2.85
C ASP A 58 -10.87 -15.44 -1.34
N ILE A 59 -11.35 -16.37 -0.51
CA ILE A 59 -11.03 -16.40 0.93
C ILE A 59 -9.52 -16.56 1.13
N PHE A 60 -8.88 -17.47 0.40
CA PHE A 60 -7.43 -17.66 0.46
C PHE A 60 -6.66 -16.39 0.08
N LEU A 61 -7.06 -15.71 -1.00
CA LEU A 61 -6.47 -14.45 -1.44
C LEU A 61 -6.58 -13.36 -0.37
N VAL A 62 -7.76 -13.20 0.24
CA VAL A 62 -7.98 -12.23 1.32
C VAL A 62 -7.17 -12.58 2.57
N LEU A 63 -7.12 -13.86 2.95
CA LEU A 63 -6.30 -14.32 4.07
C LEU A 63 -4.81 -14.06 3.84
N LEU A 64 -4.32 -14.29 2.62
CA LEU A 64 -2.93 -14.02 2.26
C LEU A 64 -2.57 -12.54 2.52
N PHE A 65 -3.45 -11.61 2.14
CA PHE A 65 -3.26 -10.19 2.39
C PHE A 65 -3.32 -9.84 3.88
N ILE A 66 -4.33 -10.34 4.62
CA ILE A 66 -4.46 -10.08 6.05
C ILE A 66 -3.25 -10.61 6.82
N VAL A 67 -2.80 -11.82 6.51
CA VAL A 67 -1.64 -12.45 7.15
C VAL A 67 -0.37 -11.67 6.80
N GLN A 68 -0.12 -11.33 5.53
CA GLN A 68 1.03 -10.52 5.14
C GLN A 68 1.06 -9.18 5.87
N HIS A 69 -0.06 -8.45 5.86
CA HIS A 69 -0.19 -7.15 6.49
C HIS A 69 0.00 -7.21 8.01
N SER A 70 -0.61 -8.21 8.65
CA SER A 70 -0.57 -8.40 10.11
C SER A 70 0.81 -8.89 10.58
N MET A 71 1.41 -9.85 9.87
CA MET A 71 2.76 -10.32 10.16
C MET A 71 3.77 -9.19 10.11
N MET A 72 3.65 -8.28 9.15
CA MET A 72 4.58 -7.16 9.00
C MET A 72 4.41 -6.09 10.10
N ALA A 73 3.28 -6.08 10.82
CA ALA A 73 3.06 -5.23 11.99
C ALA A 73 3.61 -5.84 13.29
N THR A 74 4.01 -7.12 13.30
CA THR A 74 4.49 -7.81 14.51
C THR A 74 5.90 -7.35 14.96
N PRO A 75 6.19 -7.41 16.26
CA PRO A 75 7.54 -7.10 16.78
C PRO A 75 8.61 -8.08 16.29
N THR A 76 8.23 -9.30 15.91
CA THR A 76 9.11 -10.31 15.30
C THR A 76 9.66 -9.84 13.96
N TRP A 77 8.80 -9.25 13.10
CA TRP A 77 9.24 -8.68 11.84
C TRP A 77 10.19 -7.50 12.04
N ARG A 78 9.85 -6.62 13.00
CA ARG A 78 10.70 -5.47 13.37
C ARG A 78 12.09 -5.92 13.82
N GLY A 79 12.20 -6.96 14.65
CA GLY A 79 13.48 -7.52 15.08
C GLY A 79 14.32 -8.08 13.93
N LEU A 80 13.69 -8.76 12.97
CA LEU A 80 14.37 -9.29 11.79
C LEU A 80 14.90 -8.17 10.87
N ILE A 81 14.08 -7.16 10.59
CA ILE A 81 14.48 -5.99 9.79
C ILE A 81 15.57 -5.17 10.48
N TYR A 82 15.51 -5.06 11.82
CA TYR A 82 16.53 -4.41 12.62
C TYR A 82 17.88 -5.14 12.49
N ASN A 83 17.90 -6.47 12.61
CA ASN A 83 19.11 -7.28 12.45
C ASN A 83 19.71 -7.18 11.03
N LEU A 84 18.87 -6.96 10.01
CA LEU A 84 19.31 -6.73 8.64
C LEU A 84 19.79 -5.29 8.36
N GLY A 85 19.64 -4.36 9.31
CA GLY A 85 20.03 -2.95 9.16
C GLY A 85 19.14 -2.15 8.19
N LEU A 86 17.95 -2.67 7.85
CA LEU A 86 17.02 -2.11 6.86
C LEU A 86 15.92 -1.24 7.46
N VAL A 87 16.09 -0.77 8.71
CA VAL A 87 15.10 0.00 9.46
C VAL A 87 14.56 1.22 8.69
N VAL A 88 15.38 1.87 7.87
CA VAL A 88 14.98 3.04 7.07
C VAL A 88 14.06 2.65 5.91
N VAL A 89 14.21 1.44 5.37
CA VAL A 89 13.46 0.94 4.21
C VAL A 89 12.25 0.12 4.63
N GLU A 90 12.12 -0.22 5.92
CA GLU A 90 11.01 -1.00 6.49
C GLU A 90 9.65 -0.48 6.02
N ARG A 91 9.45 0.85 6.08
CA ARG A 91 8.20 1.50 5.69
C ARG A 91 7.92 1.41 4.19
N SER A 92 8.93 1.64 3.34
CA SER A 92 8.79 1.52 1.89
C SER A 92 8.52 0.09 1.45
N PHE A 93 9.21 -0.86 2.08
CA PHE A 93 9.02 -2.29 1.81
C PHE A 93 7.61 -2.74 2.22
N TYR A 94 7.12 -2.25 3.36
CA TYR A 94 5.75 -2.51 3.80
C TYR A 94 4.70 -2.02 2.81
N ILE A 95 4.85 -0.77 2.35
CA ILE A 95 3.92 -0.19 1.37
C ILE A 95 3.97 -0.95 0.04
N ALA A 96 5.17 -1.26 -0.45
CA ALA A 96 5.35 -2.00 -1.70
C ALA A 96 4.77 -3.43 -1.63
N ALA A 97 5.06 -4.16 -0.55
CA ALA A 97 4.56 -5.53 -0.36
C ALA A 97 3.03 -5.56 -0.23
N THR A 98 2.45 -4.61 0.51
CA THR A 98 0.99 -4.48 0.65
C THR A 98 0.35 -4.12 -0.69
N ALA A 99 0.95 -3.21 -1.45
CA ALA A 99 0.45 -2.81 -2.77
C ALA A 99 0.50 -3.98 -3.77
N TRP A 100 1.58 -4.76 -3.77
CA TRP A 100 1.67 -5.98 -4.59
C TRP A 100 0.66 -7.05 -4.18
N ALA A 101 0.48 -7.30 -2.89
CA ALA A 101 -0.53 -8.24 -2.41
C ALA A 101 -1.93 -7.81 -2.89
N LEU A 102 -2.22 -6.50 -2.86
CA LEU A 102 -3.48 -5.97 -3.36
C LEU A 102 -3.63 -6.13 -4.87
N GLN A 103 -2.59 -5.86 -5.67
CA GLN A 103 -2.61 -6.12 -7.11
C GLN A 103 -2.87 -7.60 -7.42
N TYR A 104 -2.22 -8.48 -6.67
CA TYR A 104 -2.40 -9.93 -6.84
C TYR A 104 -3.83 -10.36 -6.53
N ILE A 105 -4.45 -9.82 -5.48
CA ILE A 105 -5.88 -10.04 -5.20
C ILE A 105 -6.72 -9.59 -6.39
N MET A 106 -6.56 -8.34 -6.84
CA MET A 106 -7.39 -7.79 -7.92
C MET A 106 -7.27 -8.57 -9.23
N GLN A 107 -6.07 -9.07 -9.55
CA GLN A 107 -5.83 -9.86 -10.76
C GLN A 107 -6.32 -11.31 -10.66
N SER A 108 -6.29 -11.88 -9.45
CA SER A 108 -6.65 -13.28 -9.21
C SER A 108 -8.08 -13.46 -8.72
N TRP A 109 -8.84 -12.36 -8.59
CA TRP A 109 -10.20 -12.36 -8.07
C TRP A 109 -11.15 -13.08 -9.02
N LEU A 110 -11.91 -14.04 -8.50
CA LEU A 110 -12.90 -14.78 -9.28
C LEU A 110 -14.28 -14.17 -9.08
N VAL A 111 -14.98 -13.86 -10.18
CA VAL A 111 -16.37 -13.39 -10.09
C VAL A 111 -17.26 -14.58 -9.80
N ILE A 112 -18.03 -14.51 -8.71
CA ILE A 112 -19.01 -15.53 -8.32
C ILE A 112 -20.40 -15.10 -8.80
N PRO A 113 -20.96 -15.71 -9.86
CA PRO A 113 -22.20 -15.24 -10.48
C PRO A 113 -23.47 -15.79 -9.80
N ASP A 114 -23.44 -16.97 -9.17
CA ASP A 114 -24.71 -17.69 -8.96
C ASP A 114 -25.51 -17.25 -7.72
N TYR A 115 -24.88 -16.64 -6.71
CA TYR A 115 -25.52 -16.29 -5.44
C TYR A 115 -25.03 -14.95 -4.88
N PRO A 116 -25.64 -13.83 -5.30
CA PRO A 116 -25.39 -12.55 -4.67
C PRO A 116 -25.96 -12.52 -3.24
N LEU A 117 -25.09 -12.39 -2.24
CA LEU A 117 -25.50 -12.30 -0.82
C LEU A 117 -26.26 -11.00 -0.50
N TRP A 118 -25.92 -9.93 -1.20
CA TRP A 118 -26.54 -8.62 -1.01
C TRP A 118 -26.56 -7.84 -2.33
N ILE A 119 -27.75 -7.70 -2.92
CA ILE A 119 -28.00 -6.86 -4.09
C ILE A 119 -29.01 -5.78 -3.71
N ILE A 120 -28.64 -4.54 -3.99
CA ILE A 120 -29.59 -3.44 -4.09
C ILE A 120 -29.70 -3.07 -5.56
N ASP A 121 -30.85 -3.40 -6.17
CA ASP A 121 -31.15 -2.98 -7.53
C ASP A 121 -31.49 -1.48 -7.54
N THR A 122 -30.52 -0.68 -7.98
CA THR A 122 -30.69 0.77 -8.15
C THR A 122 -31.09 1.13 -9.59
N SER A 123 -31.20 0.17 -10.51
CA SER A 123 -31.45 0.45 -11.94
C SER A 123 -32.86 0.97 -12.19
N GLN A 124 -33.80 0.65 -11.31
CA GLN A 124 -35.21 1.04 -11.44
C GLN A 124 -35.54 2.41 -10.85
N SER A 125 -34.63 2.98 -10.03
CA SER A 125 -34.89 4.24 -9.32
C SER A 125 -33.72 5.21 -9.42
N THR A 126 -33.86 6.17 -10.34
CA THR A 126 -32.91 7.27 -10.57
C THR A 126 -32.41 7.97 -9.30
N PRO A 127 -33.26 8.34 -8.31
CA PRO A 127 -32.75 9.04 -7.12
C PRO A 127 -31.84 8.17 -6.24
N TRP A 128 -32.12 6.87 -6.11
CA TRP A 128 -31.28 5.96 -5.33
C TRP A 128 -29.92 5.75 -6.00
N TRP A 129 -29.90 5.60 -7.33
CA TRP A 129 -28.65 5.49 -8.08
C TRP A 129 -27.73 6.69 -7.84
N TRP A 130 -28.27 7.92 -7.90
CA TRP A 130 -27.51 9.13 -7.63
C TRP A 130 -27.01 9.21 -6.19
N PHE A 131 -27.83 8.80 -5.21
CA PHE A 131 -27.44 8.79 -3.80
C PHE A 131 -26.23 7.88 -3.54
N PHE A 132 -26.27 6.64 -4.02
CA PHE A 132 -25.16 5.70 -3.88
C PHE A 132 -23.92 6.16 -4.64
N THR A 133 -24.09 6.68 -5.86
CA THR A 133 -22.98 7.22 -6.67
C THR A 133 -22.32 8.41 -5.99
N LEU A 134 -23.09 9.34 -5.41
CA LEU A 134 -22.57 10.49 -4.68
C LEU A 134 -21.76 10.05 -3.46
N ILE A 135 -22.30 9.14 -2.66
CA ILE A 135 -21.58 8.61 -1.48
C ILE A 135 -20.28 7.94 -1.91
N HIS A 136 -20.33 7.12 -2.96
CA HIS A 136 -19.17 6.42 -3.49
C HIS A 136 -18.08 7.38 -3.99
N VAL A 137 -18.45 8.38 -4.79
CA VAL A 137 -17.52 9.41 -5.27
C VAL A 137 -16.95 10.23 -4.10
N MET A 138 -17.78 10.60 -3.13
CA MET A 138 -17.33 11.32 -1.93
C MET A 138 -16.33 10.50 -1.11
N ALA A 139 -16.56 9.20 -0.94
CA ALA A 139 -15.64 8.30 -0.26
C ALA A 139 -14.27 8.27 -0.98
N TRP A 140 -14.27 8.16 -2.32
CA TRP A 140 -13.02 8.20 -3.09
C TRP A 140 -12.30 9.54 -3.00
N ILE A 141 -13.02 10.66 -3.07
CA ILE A 141 -12.42 11.99 -2.88
C ILE A 141 -11.74 12.08 -1.51
N ILE A 142 -12.37 11.55 -0.45
CA ILE A 142 -11.79 11.53 0.89
C ILE A 142 -10.55 10.64 0.94
N ILE A 143 -10.58 9.44 0.35
CA ILE A 143 -9.43 8.52 0.33
C ILE A 143 -8.23 9.12 -0.43
N TYR A 144 -8.46 9.66 -1.63
CA TYR A 144 -7.42 10.32 -2.41
C TYR A 144 -6.92 11.59 -1.74
N GLY A 145 -7.82 12.39 -1.16
CA GLY A 145 -7.49 13.59 -0.40
C GLY A 145 -6.64 13.26 0.83
N ALA A 146 -7.03 12.27 1.62
CA ALA A 146 -6.26 11.80 2.77
C ALA A 146 -4.86 11.35 2.35
N THR A 147 -4.77 10.59 1.26
CA THR A 147 -3.49 10.15 0.69
C THR A 147 -2.63 11.36 0.33
N PHE A 148 -3.18 12.38 -0.34
CA PHE A 148 -2.45 13.59 -0.73
C PHE A 148 -2.01 14.46 0.46
N THR A 149 -2.82 14.52 1.53
CA THR A 149 -2.50 15.29 2.74
C THR A 149 -1.47 14.63 3.64
N MET A 150 -1.30 13.31 3.56
CA MET A 150 -0.19 12.64 4.23
C MET A 150 1.12 13.07 3.57
N ASP A 151 2.18 13.31 4.34
CA ASP A 151 3.50 13.56 3.76
C ASP A 151 4.00 12.25 3.10
N LEU A 152 3.67 12.02 1.81
CA LEU A 152 4.08 10.80 1.07
C LEU A 152 5.60 10.55 1.13
N PRO A 153 6.48 11.57 1.04
CA PRO A 153 7.93 11.35 1.19
C PRO A 153 8.34 10.92 2.60
N GLU A 154 7.55 11.25 3.62
CA GLU A 154 7.80 10.81 4.99
C GLU A 154 7.28 9.40 5.25
N LEU A 155 6.12 9.04 4.67
CA LEU A 155 5.60 7.67 4.70
C LEU A 155 6.55 6.68 4.03
N LEU A 156 7.20 7.10 2.94
CA LEU A 156 8.16 6.29 2.16
C LEU A 156 9.60 6.35 2.69
N GLY A 157 9.84 6.92 3.86
CA GLY A 157 11.19 6.98 4.45
C GLY A 157 12.21 7.81 3.63
N LEU A 158 11.78 8.61 2.64
CA LEU A 158 12.67 9.45 1.84
C LEU A 158 13.33 10.53 2.71
N LYS A 159 12.56 11.14 3.63
CA LYS A 159 13.12 12.06 4.63
C LYS A 159 14.18 11.35 5.50
N GLN A 160 13.94 10.10 5.90
CA GLN A 160 14.89 9.34 6.74
C GLN A 160 16.20 9.01 6.00
N CYS A 161 16.15 8.78 4.68
CA CYS A 161 17.35 8.64 3.85
C CYS A 161 18.12 9.96 3.71
N LEU A 162 17.42 11.06 3.43
CA LEU A 162 18.03 12.38 3.23
C LEU A 162 18.63 12.96 4.52
N TYR A 163 17.93 12.82 5.66
CA TYR A 163 18.43 13.30 6.97
C TYR A 163 19.61 12.48 7.48
N ARG A 164 19.65 11.18 7.19
CA ARG A 164 20.85 10.38 7.48
C ARG A 164 22.07 10.96 6.78
N ASP A 165 21.89 11.46 5.55
CA ASP A 165 22.99 12.01 4.78
C ASP A 165 23.36 13.46 5.14
N THR A 166 22.39 14.30 5.50
CA THR A 166 22.70 15.67 5.96
C THR A 166 23.27 15.69 7.38
N ALA A 167 22.88 14.76 8.25
CA ALA A 167 23.40 14.69 9.62
C ALA A 167 24.90 14.36 9.68
N TRP A 168 25.45 13.59 8.71
CA TRP A 168 26.89 13.34 8.69
C TRP A 168 27.69 14.53 8.19
N GLU A 169 27.16 15.38 7.32
CA GLU A 169 27.84 16.63 6.91
C GLU A 169 27.95 17.60 8.09
N PHE A 170 26.87 17.79 8.85
CA PHE A 170 26.91 18.60 10.07
C PHE A 170 27.78 17.98 11.16
N ALA A 171 27.76 16.65 11.33
CA ALA A 171 28.62 15.97 12.30
C ALA A 171 30.11 16.07 11.91
N LEU A 172 30.47 15.93 10.63
CA LEU A 172 31.85 16.11 10.14
C LEU A 172 32.32 17.56 10.31
N ILE A 173 31.48 18.55 10.00
CA ILE A 173 31.78 19.97 10.25
C ILE A 173 31.97 20.20 11.76
N CYS A 174 31.11 19.62 12.61
CA CYS A 174 31.21 19.77 14.06
C CYS A 174 32.46 19.08 14.62
N THR A 175 32.80 17.87 14.16
CA THR A 175 34.01 17.15 14.58
C THR A 175 35.28 17.88 14.12
N ILE A 176 35.33 18.36 12.88
CA ILE A 176 36.46 19.16 12.36
C ILE A 176 36.60 20.47 13.15
N CYS A 177 35.50 21.19 13.41
CA CYS A 177 35.50 22.40 14.23
C CYS A 177 35.90 22.13 15.70
N LEU A 178 35.47 21.01 16.28
CA LEU A 178 35.87 20.60 17.64
C LEU A 178 37.36 20.29 17.70
N THR A 179 37.93 19.51 16.77
CA THR A 179 39.38 19.28 16.71
C THR A 179 40.19 20.57 16.48
N ALA A 180 39.70 21.49 15.64
CA ALA A 180 40.36 22.78 15.40
C ALA A 180 40.29 23.73 16.62
N ARG A 181 39.26 23.59 17.47
CA ARG A 181 39.12 24.37 18.71
C ARG A 181 39.97 23.83 19.86
N PHE A 182 40.33 22.55 19.85
CA PHE A 182 41.20 21.94 20.86
C PHE A 182 42.69 22.12 20.57
N THR A 183 43.12 22.30 19.31
CA THR A 183 44.54 22.58 18.99
C THR A 183 44.94 24.03 19.30
N ASN A 184 44.00 24.99 19.30
CA ASN A 184 44.29 26.41 19.52
C ASN A 184 44.22 26.86 21.00
N LYS A 185 44.00 25.93 21.95
CA LYS A 185 43.98 26.23 23.39
C LYS A 185 45.11 25.56 24.20
N GLY A 186 46.06 24.92 23.53
CA GLY A 186 47.20 24.23 24.17
C GLY A 186 48.56 24.95 24.06
N ILE A 187 48.59 26.18 23.53
CA ILE A 187 49.81 26.99 23.41
C ILE A 187 49.47 28.40 23.86
N GLN A 188 49.37 28.61 25.17
CA GLN A 188 49.78 29.80 25.92
C GLN A 188 49.85 29.44 27.41
#